data_AF-A0A0C3KRU0-F1
#
_entry.id   AF-A0A0C3KRU0-F1
#
_cell.length_a   1.000
_cell.length_b   1.000
_cell.length_c   1.000
_cell.angle_alpha   90.00
_cell.angle_beta   90.00
_cell.angle_gamma   90.00
#
_symmetry.space_group_name_H-M   'P 1'
#
loop_
_entity.id
_entity.type
_entity.pdbx_description
1 polymer ?
#
loop_
_entity_poly.entity_id
_entity_poly.type
_entity_poly.pdbx_seq_one_letter_code
_entity_poly.pdbx_strand_id
1 'polypeptide(L)'
;MAAREILDQLDASWYSKLNPRWMDLLGVYVGNELFLIDGDTICQRALNDPLLALGKSQDCSFQLLHAVWNVEKLVSEFPMCVLCNDGSPFATVDCGDFTINAVLLQRHFIFTMLSNGIAVVSLDVTEFRGSKINSFVYEQNLLLKEQKELVELMIKCEENALQFLPKPQHQDPIGSSTNSSTEVIERWAQTAVDQYFQSNAPDATNDAVFTIFLLHLVVLPYLSISDRSQKPVTLHPKLESKLRNDVIPKLLDALNESLMKNGVMTSSP
;
A
#
# COMPACT_ATOMS: atom_id res chain seq x y z
N MET A 1 -20.56 -20.56 1.58
CA MET A 1 -21.00 -19.46 2.45
C MET A 1 -20.96 -18.20 1.61
N ALA A 2 -21.99 -17.36 1.63
CA ALA A 2 -22.00 -16.10 0.89
C ALA A 2 -21.12 -15.05 1.60
N ALA A 3 -20.59 -14.04 0.88
CA ALA A 3 -19.78 -12.98 1.49
C ALA A 3 -20.53 -12.27 2.64
N ARG A 4 -21.81 -11.97 2.43
CA ARG A 4 -22.74 -11.41 3.43
C ARG A 4 -22.83 -12.28 4.68
N GLU A 5 -23.03 -13.59 4.48
CA GLU A 5 -23.20 -14.60 5.53
C GLU A 5 -21.92 -14.78 6.37
N ILE A 6 -20.73 -14.67 5.75
CA ILE A 6 -19.44 -14.65 6.45
C ILE A 6 -19.31 -13.37 7.28
N LEU A 7 -19.62 -12.21 6.71
CA LEU A 7 -19.52 -10.90 7.39
C LEU A 7 -20.46 -10.83 8.59
N ASP A 8 -21.71 -11.25 8.44
CA ASP A 8 -22.69 -11.26 9.53
C ASP A 8 -22.28 -12.20 10.68
N GLN A 9 -21.68 -13.36 10.36
CA GLN A 9 -21.12 -14.27 11.36
C GLN A 9 -19.87 -13.69 12.04
N LEU A 10 -18.98 -13.03 11.30
CA LEU A 10 -17.76 -12.41 11.82
C LEU A 10 -18.09 -11.22 12.74
N ASP A 11 -19.02 -10.36 12.34
CA ASP A 11 -19.42 -9.19 13.12
C ASP A 11 -20.21 -9.58 14.37
N ALA A 12 -21.04 -10.62 14.31
CA ALA A 12 -21.76 -11.14 15.49
C ALA A 12 -20.90 -12.04 16.41
N SER A 13 -19.89 -12.73 15.88
CA SER A 13 -18.99 -13.57 16.68
C SER A 13 -17.89 -12.74 17.38
N TRP A 14 -17.30 -11.76 16.70
CA TRP A 14 -16.11 -11.06 17.14
C TRP A 14 -16.21 -9.53 17.06
N TYR A 15 -16.41 -8.94 15.88
CA TYR A 15 -16.15 -7.50 15.69
C TYR A 15 -17.03 -6.60 16.58
N SER A 16 -18.33 -6.89 16.66
CA SER A 16 -19.27 -6.13 17.52
C SER A 16 -19.10 -6.37 19.02
N LYS A 17 -18.17 -7.26 19.43
CA LYS A 17 -17.80 -7.52 20.83
C LYS A 17 -16.45 -6.91 21.21
N LEU A 18 -15.76 -6.26 20.27
CA LEU A 18 -14.60 -5.45 20.58
C LEU A 18 -15.04 -4.27 21.47
N ASN A 19 -14.23 -3.94 22.47
CA ASN A 19 -14.48 -2.82 23.38
C ASN A 19 -13.43 -1.73 23.13
N PRO A 20 -13.49 -0.99 22.02
CA PRO A 20 -12.51 0.04 21.73
C PRO A 20 -12.58 1.17 22.76
N ARG A 21 -11.43 1.70 23.13
CA ARG A 21 -11.32 2.81 24.08
C ARG A 21 -11.32 4.13 23.31
N TRP A 22 -12.19 5.07 23.70
CA TRP A 22 -12.13 6.44 23.18
C TRP A 22 -10.93 7.15 23.80
N MET A 23 -9.94 7.52 22.98
CA MET A 23 -8.68 8.11 23.43
C MET A 23 -8.34 9.37 22.65
N ASP A 24 -7.74 10.34 23.35
CA ASP A 24 -6.98 11.43 22.74
C ASP A 24 -5.63 10.85 22.26
N LEU A 25 -5.53 10.55 20.97
CA LEU A 25 -4.36 9.94 20.35
C LEU A 25 -3.10 10.78 20.58
N LEU A 26 -3.22 12.11 20.47
CA LEU A 26 -2.09 12.99 20.77
C LEU A 26 -1.77 12.98 22.26
N GLY A 27 -2.77 13.09 23.13
CA GLY A 27 -2.58 13.20 24.58
C GLY A 27 -2.21 11.91 25.32
N VAL A 28 -2.46 10.73 24.74
CA VAL A 28 -2.11 9.42 25.32
C VAL A 28 -0.75 8.92 24.82
N TYR A 29 -0.40 9.17 23.55
CA TYR A 29 0.84 8.72 22.94
C TYR A 29 1.91 9.85 22.85
N VAL A 30 1.96 10.74 23.85
CA VAL A 30 2.94 11.86 23.89
C VAL A 30 4.36 11.34 24.18
N GLY A 31 5.09 10.92 23.14
CA GLY A 31 6.54 10.73 23.26
C GLY A 31 7.15 9.76 22.24
N ASN A 32 7.52 10.26 21.06
CA ASN A 32 8.24 9.50 20.03
C ASN A 32 7.57 8.19 19.58
N GLU A 33 6.25 8.05 19.76
CA GLU A 33 5.53 6.79 19.52
C GLU A 33 4.79 6.73 18.17
N LEU A 34 4.87 5.54 17.59
CA LEU A 34 4.86 5.10 16.14
C LEU A 34 3.28 5.34 15.78
N PHE A 35 2.74 6.04 14.77
CA PHE A 35 1.37 5.79 14.24
C PHE A 35 1.36 5.32 12.77
N LEU A 36 1.35 4.00 12.51
CA LEU A 36 1.16 3.42 11.17
C LEU A 36 -0.16 3.92 10.57
N ILE A 37 -0.15 4.16 9.27
CA ILE A 37 -1.35 4.48 8.50
C ILE A 37 -1.57 3.30 7.55
N ASP A 38 -2.82 2.95 7.26
CA ASP A 38 -3.16 1.94 6.24
C ASP A 38 -2.38 2.19 4.93
N GLY A 39 -1.96 1.13 4.23
CA GLY A 39 -1.07 1.21 3.06
C GLY A 39 -1.66 2.05 1.91
N ASP A 40 -2.95 1.87 1.60
CA ASP A 40 -3.64 2.70 0.61
C ASP A 40 -3.77 4.14 1.10
N THR A 41 -3.96 4.35 2.40
CA THR A 41 -3.97 5.67 3.02
C THR A 41 -2.58 6.33 3.06
N ILE A 42 -1.47 5.59 3.18
CA ILE A 42 -0.09 6.10 3.02
C ILE A 42 0.12 6.54 1.57
N CYS A 43 -0.20 5.68 0.60
CA CYS A 43 -0.14 6.00 -0.83
C CYS A 43 -0.99 7.24 -1.14
N GLN A 44 -2.24 7.28 -0.69
CA GLN A 44 -3.12 8.43 -0.83
C GLN A 44 -2.54 9.69 -0.17
N ARG A 45 -1.95 9.59 1.03
CA ARG A 45 -1.40 10.74 1.77
C ARG A 45 -0.13 11.30 1.13
N ALA A 46 0.71 10.43 0.57
CA ALA A 46 1.92 10.78 -0.18
C ALA A 46 1.61 11.38 -1.56
N LEU A 47 0.61 10.82 -2.25
CA LEU A 47 0.17 11.27 -3.58
C LEU A 47 -0.67 12.56 -3.53
N ASN A 48 -1.43 12.80 -2.45
CA ASN A 48 -2.22 14.02 -2.25
C ASN A 48 -1.40 15.22 -1.71
N ASP A 49 -0.07 15.17 -1.69
CA ASP A 49 0.76 16.34 -1.39
C ASP A 49 0.47 17.48 -2.40
N PRO A 50 0.13 18.70 -1.95
CA PRO A 50 -0.01 19.86 -2.83
C PRO A 50 1.20 20.10 -3.74
N LEU A 51 2.42 19.82 -3.26
CA LEU A 51 3.70 20.04 -3.95
C LEU A 51 4.16 18.85 -4.82
N LEU A 52 3.40 17.75 -4.84
CA LEU A 52 3.59 16.64 -5.76
C LEU A 52 2.64 16.80 -6.97
N ALA A 53 3.17 16.96 -8.17
CA ALA A 53 2.39 17.05 -9.40
C ALA A 53 2.08 15.69 -10.06
N LEU A 54 2.63 14.59 -9.54
CA LEU A 54 2.47 13.25 -10.10
C LEU A 54 0.97 12.92 -10.31
N GLY A 55 0.57 12.71 -11.57
CA GLY A 55 -0.80 12.34 -11.94
C GLY A 55 -1.84 13.47 -11.95
N LYS A 56 -1.48 14.74 -11.69
CA LYS A 56 -2.46 15.85 -11.66
C LYS A 56 -2.85 16.31 -13.07
N SER A 57 -4.12 16.68 -13.25
CA SER A 57 -4.70 17.02 -14.56
C SER A 57 -4.16 18.31 -15.22
N GLN A 58 -3.37 19.11 -14.49
CA GLN A 58 -2.87 20.43 -14.91
C GLN A 58 -1.34 20.59 -14.78
N ASP A 59 -0.65 19.62 -14.17
CA ASP A 59 0.81 19.56 -14.07
C ASP A 59 1.17 18.07 -14.15
N CYS A 60 2.01 17.70 -15.11
CA CYS A 60 2.46 16.32 -15.33
C CYS A 60 3.96 16.17 -15.08
N SER A 61 4.55 16.94 -14.14
CA SER A 61 5.97 16.83 -13.82
C SER A 61 6.32 15.53 -13.07
N PHE A 62 7.48 14.95 -13.43
CA PHE A 62 7.83 13.55 -13.17
C PHE A 62 8.47 13.36 -11.79
N GLN A 63 7.81 13.86 -10.76
CA GLN A 63 8.30 13.87 -9.38
C GLN A 63 8.17 12.50 -8.68
N LEU A 64 8.54 11.39 -9.35
CA LEU A 64 8.48 10.05 -8.74
C LEU A 64 9.40 9.96 -7.51
N LEU A 65 10.55 10.64 -7.52
CA LEU A 65 11.39 10.81 -6.32
C LEU A 65 10.63 11.46 -5.17
N HIS A 66 9.79 12.46 -5.44
CA HIS A 66 9.06 13.17 -4.39
C HIS A 66 7.91 12.33 -3.83
N ALA A 67 7.30 11.47 -4.66
CA ALA A 67 6.33 10.47 -4.22
C ALA A 67 6.99 9.39 -3.35
N VAL A 68 8.11 8.81 -3.81
CA VAL A 68 8.91 7.84 -3.04
C VAL A 68 9.43 8.48 -1.76
N TRP A 69 9.96 9.70 -1.81
CA TRP A 69 10.38 10.48 -0.65
C TRP A 69 9.24 10.74 0.33
N ASN A 70 8.03 11.08 -0.14
CA ASN A 70 6.87 11.25 0.73
C ASN A 70 6.53 9.93 1.44
N VAL A 71 6.55 8.78 0.75
CA VAL A 71 6.32 7.46 1.36
C VAL A 71 7.45 7.10 2.35
N GLU A 72 8.72 7.15 1.94
CA GLU A 72 9.88 6.85 2.78
C GLU A 72 9.93 7.76 4.01
N LYS A 73 9.64 9.05 3.84
CA LYS A 73 9.57 10.02 4.94
C LYS A 73 8.44 9.65 5.91
N LEU A 74 7.21 9.48 5.43
CA LEU A 74 6.06 9.06 6.26
C LEU A 74 6.37 7.79 7.04
N VAL A 75 6.96 6.77 6.40
CA VAL A 75 7.36 5.51 7.03
C VAL A 75 8.49 5.70 8.04
N SER A 76 9.46 6.57 7.76
CA SER A 76 10.55 6.88 8.70
C SER A 76 10.14 7.73 9.90
N GLU A 77 8.96 8.37 9.85
CA GLU A 77 8.46 9.29 10.86
C GLU A 77 7.36 8.69 11.79
N PHE A 78 6.68 7.57 11.47
CA PHE A 78 5.40 7.20 12.13
C PHE A 78 5.15 5.69 12.54
N PRO A 79 5.15 5.37 13.87
CA PRO A 79 5.31 3.51 14.54
C PRO A 79 4.04 2.64 14.90
N MET A 80 4.18 1.81 15.94
CA MET A 80 3.22 1.22 16.91
C MET A 80 1.76 0.86 16.57
N CYS A 81 0.88 1.75 16.07
CA CYS A 81 -0.56 1.45 15.92
C CYS A 81 -1.17 1.97 14.62
N VAL A 82 -2.11 1.20 14.04
CA VAL A 82 -2.63 1.45 12.68
C VAL A 82 -3.90 2.30 12.67
N LEU A 83 -3.85 3.48 12.06
CA LEU A 83 -5.04 4.25 11.72
C LEU A 83 -5.62 3.79 10.37
N CYS A 84 -6.85 3.26 10.35
CA CYS A 84 -7.50 2.78 9.12
C CYS A 84 -9.03 2.98 9.13
N ASN A 85 -9.64 3.03 7.93
CA ASN A 85 -11.08 2.85 7.77
C ASN A 85 -11.44 1.37 8.04
N ASP A 86 -12.59 1.12 8.66
CA ASP A 86 -13.00 -0.23 9.07
C ASP A 86 -14.02 -0.92 8.14
N GLY A 87 -14.57 -0.19 7.17
CA GLY A 87 -15.63 -0.67 6.27
C GLY A 87 -17.06 -0.64 6.86
N SER A 88 -17.25 -0.28 8.14
CA SER A 88 -18.57 -0.30 8.81
C SER A 88 -19.65 0.59 8.16
N PRO A 89 -19.34 1.74 7.52
CA PRO A 89 -20.32 2.48 6.71
C PRO A 89 -20.93 1.67 5.56
N PHE A 90 -20.21 0.64 5.07
CA PHE A 90 -20.65 -0.24 3.99
C PHE A 90 -21.17 -1.59 4.51
N ALA A 91 -20.69 -2.06 5.66
CA ALA A 91 -21.09 -3.32 6.29
C ALA A 91 -22.61 -3.44 6.55
N THR A 92 -23.30 -2.32 6.74
CA THR A 92 -24.74 -2.26 7.08
C THR A 92 -25.65 -1.92 5.89
N VAL A 93 -25.09 -1.61 4.72
CA VAL A 93 -25.83 -1.27 3.52
C VAL A 93 -25.96 -2.51 2.62
N ASP A 94 -27.11 -2.69 2.00
CA ASP A 94 -27.32 -3.73 0.99
C ASP A 94 -26.55 -3.35 -0.29
N CYS A 95 -25.36 -3.92 -0.45
CA CYS A 95 -24.36 -3.55 -1.45
C CYS A 95 -23.84 -4.78 -2.19
N GLY A 96 -23.26 -4.57 -3.38
CA GLY A 96 -22.79 -5.69 -4.22
C GLY A 96 -21.64 -6.48 -3.60
N ASP A 97 -21.50 -7.75 -3.99
CA ASP A 97 -20.53 -8.69 -3.39
C ASP A 97 -19.08 -8.17 -3.33
N PHE A 98 -18.67 -7.34 -4.30
CA PHE A 98 -17.37 -6.68 -4.30
C PHE A 98 -17.17 -5.76 -3.08
N THR A 99 -18.17 -4.94 -2.74
CA THR A 99 -18.13 -4.05 -1.57
C THR A 99 -18.13 -4.87 -0.27
N ILE A 100 -18.93 -5.94 -0.20
CA ILE A 100 -18.95 -6.83 0.96
C ILE A 100 -17.58 -7.52 1.14
N ASN A 101 -16.94 -7.95 0.06
CA ASN A 101 -15.59 -8.53 0.12
C ASN A 101 -14.50 -7.52 0.51
N ALA A 102 -14.63 -6.25 0.10
CA ALA A 102 -13.73 -5.20 0.60
C ALA A 102 -13.85 -5.02 2.13
N VAL A 103 -15.09 -5.04 2.68
CA VAL A 103 -15.31 -5.02 4.13
C VAL A 103 -14.73 -6.27 4.80
N LEU A 104 -14.90 -7.47 4.22
CA LEU A 104 -14.27 -8.70 4.73
C LEU A 104 -12.74 -8.61 4.79
N LEU A 105 -12.09 -8.02 3.76
CA LEU A 105 -10.65 -7.77 3.78
C LEU A 105 -10.24 -6.78 4.87
N GLN A 106 -11.01 -5.72 5.10
CA GLN A 106 -10.75 -4.75 6.17
C GLN A 106 -10.92 -5.41 7.56
N ARG A 107 -11.95 -6.24 7.75
CA ARG A 107 -12.13 -7.06 8.98
C ARG A 107 -10.97 -8.03 9.19
N HIS A 108 -10.50 -8.69 8.13
CA HIS A 108 -9.34 -9.59 8.17
C HIS A 108 -8.06 -8.83 8.56
N PHE A 109 -7.80 -7.69 7.93
CA PHE A 109 -6.66 -6.81 8.25
C PHE A 109 -6.65 -6.38 9.73
N ILE A 110 -7.79 -5.94 10.25
CA ILE A 110 -7.92 -5.55 11.67
C ILE A 110 -7.64 -6.77 12.58
N PHE A 111 -8.14 -7.96 12.23
CA PHE A 111 -7.82 -9.19 12.96
C PHE A 111 -6.32 -9.50 12.92
N THR A 112 -5.67 -9.39 11.76
CA THR A 112 -4.22 -9.58 11.61
C THR A 112 -3.44 -8.64 12.51
N MET A 113 -3.78 -7.35 12.57
CA MET A 113 -3.05 -6.38 13.40
C MET A 113 -3.23 -6.65 14.90
N LEU A 114 -4.48 -6.73 15.37
CA LEU A 114 -4.79 -6.92 16.79
C LEU A 114 -4.24 -8.25 17.33
N SER A 115 -4.22 -9.30 16.51
CA SER A 115 -3.70 -10.62 16.88
C SER A 115 -2.16 -10.75 16.80
N ASN A 116 -1.47 -9.76 16.21
CA ASN A 116 -0.01 -9.67 16.19
C ASN A 116 0.57 -8.65 17.20
N GLY A 117 -0.26 -8.08 18.08
CA GLY A 117 0.19 -7.13 19.10
C GLY A 117 0.10 -5.66 18.67
N ILE A 118 -0.43 -5.38 17.48
CA ILE A 118 -0.52 -4.03 16.91
C ILE A 118 -1.92 -3.50 17.18
N ALA A 119 -2.04 -2.40 17.93
CA ALA A 119 -3.32 -1.73 18.16
C ALA A 119 -3.83 -1.08 16.85
N VAL A 120 -5.14 -0.96 16.70
CA VAL A 120 -5.79 -0.34 15.54
C VAL A 120 -6.63 0.85 16.01
N VAL A 121 -6.69 1.90 15.21
CA VAL A 121 -7.45 3.12 15.47
C VAL A 121 -8.43 3.34 14.32
N SER A 122 -9.70 3.57 14.62
CA SER A 122 -10.69 3.91 13.58
C SER A 122 -10.39 5.28 12.99
N LEU A 123 -10.38 5.38 11.66
CA LEU A 123 -10.32 6.66 10.96
C LEU A 123 -11.69 7.37 10.99
N ASP A 124 -12.78 6.62 10.79
CA ASP A 124 -14.12 7.13 10.48
C ASP A 124 -14.78 7.94 11.61
N VAL A 125 -14.37 7.70 12.85
CA VAL A 125 -14.87 8.39 14.06
C VAL A 125 -13.88 9.44 14.61
N THR A 126 -12.86 9.82 13.85
CA THR A 126 -11.78 10.70 14.35
C THR A 126 -12.27 12.15 14.55
N GLU A 127 -12.34 12.61 15.80
CA GLU A 127 -12.68 13.99 16.17
C GLU A 127 -11.45 14.86 16.43
N PHE A 128 -11.25 15.87 15.58
CA PHE A 128 -10.27 16.94 15.77
C PHE A 128 -10.87 18.06 16.63
N ARG A 129 -10.41 18.19 17.89
CA ARG A 129 -10.86 19.22 18.84
C ARG A 129 -9.70 20.04 19.36
N GLY A 130 -9.39 21.16 18.70
CA GLY A 130 -8.28 22.04 19.06
C GLY A 130 -6.94 21.34 18.83
N SER A 131 -6.15 21.16 19.89
CA SER A 131 -4.86 20.44 19.84
C SER A 131 -4.98 18.94 20.19
N LYS A 132 -6.19 18.36 20.13
CA LYS A 132 -6.48 16.96 20.43
C LYS A 132 -7.06 16.26 19.21
N ILE A 133 -6.65 15.03 18.97
CA ILE A 133 -7.22 14.12 17.98
C ILE A 133 -7.79 12.95 18.76
N ASN A 134 -9.11 12.78 18.77
CA ASN A 134 -9.76 11.74 19.56
C ASN A 134 -10.32 10.67 18.62
N SER A 135 -10.14 9.40 18.93
CA SER A 135 -10.79 8.31 18.17
C SER A 135 -10.95 7.04 19.02
N PHE A 136 -11.63 6.04 18.45
CA PHE A 136 -11.73 4.69 19.01
C PHE A 136 -10.46 3.88 18.71
N VAL A 137 -9.78 3.45 19.77
CA VAL A 137 -8.61 2.57 19.75
C VAL A 137 -9.03 1.15 20.12
N TYR A 138 -8.89 0.23 19.17
CA TYR A 138 -8.97 -1.22 19.37
C TYR A 138 -7.61 -1.72 19.84
N GLU A 139 -7.57 -2.34 21.00
CA GLU A 139 -6.30 -2.74 21.62
C GLU A 139 -5.89 -4.16 21.26
N GLN A 140 -4.58 -4.40 21.24
CA GLN A 140 -3.99 -5.70 20.95
C GLN A 140 -4.62 -6.84 21.76
N ASN A 141 -4.89 -7.96 21.10
CA ASN A 141 -5.45 -9.15 21.71
C ASN A 141 -4.82 -10.40 21.09
N LEU A 142 -3.70 -10.82 21.68
CA LEU A 142 -2.94 -11.99 21.22
C LEU A 142 -3.73 -13.30 21.31
N LEU A 143 -4.73 -13.37 22.21
CA LEU A 143 -5.60 -14.54 22.38
C LEU A 143 -6.58 -14.76 21.22
N LEU A 144 -6.69 -13.81 20.28
CA LEU A 144 -7.50 -13.98 19.07
C LEU A 144 -7.06 -15.19 18.22
N LYS A 145 -5.77 -15.56 18.25
CA LYS A 145 -5.24 -16.75 17.56
C LYS A 145 -5.64 -18.08 18.21
N GLU A 146 -6.10 -18.05 19.45
CA GLU A 146 -6.56 -19.24 20.18
C GLU A 146 -8.04 -19.57 19.88
N GLN A 147 -8.79 -18.60 19.33
CA GLN A 147 -10.20 -18.73 18.98
C GLN A 147 -10.38 -19.45 17.63
N LYS A 148 -10.36 -20.79 17.66
CA LYS A 148 -10.45 -21.64 16.46
C LYS A 148 -11.58 -21.26 15.49
N GLU A 149 -12.79 -21.06 16.00
CA GLU A 149 -13.97 -20.69 15.19
C GLU A 149 -13.77 -19.36 14.45
N LEU A 150 -13.09 -18.40 15.09
CA LEU A 150 -12.77 -17.10 14.48
C LEU A 150 -11.65 -17.24 13.45
N VAL A 151 -10.60 -18.03 13.72
CA VAL A 151 -9.55 -18.34 12.74
C VAL A 151 -10.13 -19.04 11.50
N GLU A 152 -11.06 -19.98 11.69
CA GLU A 152 -11.78 -20.62 10.60
C GLU A 152 -12.69 -19.65 9.81
N LEU A 153 -13.25 -18.61 10.45
CA LEU A 153 -13.97 -17.54 9.74
C LEU A 153 -13.00 -16.67 8.94
N MET A 154 -11.81 -16.35 9.48
CA MET A 154 -10.80 -15.55 8.78
C MET A 154 -10.30 -16.24 7.50
N ILE A 155 -10.03 -17.55 7.56
CA ILE A 155 -9.69 -18.36 6.37
C ILE A 155 -10.82 -18.27 5.33
N LYS A 156 -12.09 -18.38 5.75
CA LYS A 156 -13.25 -18.26 4.84
C LYS A 156 -13.40 -16.85 4.25
N CYS A 157 -12.94 -15.80 4.94
CA CYS A 157 -12.89 -14.42 4.41
C CYS A 157 -11.86 -14.31 3.29
N GLU A 158 -10.65 -14.81 3.53
CA GLU A 158 -9.54 -14.84 2.57
C GLU A 158 -9.92 -15.67 1.33
N GLU A 159 -10.46 -16.88 1.52
CA GLU A 159 -11.00 -17.73 0.46
C GLU A 159 -12.09 -17.04 -0.38
N ASN A 160 -12.92 -16.15 0.21
CA ASN A 160 -13.94 -15.40 -0.54
C ASN A 160 -13.29 -14.26 -1.32
N ALA A 161 -12.47 -13.43 -0.67
CA ALA A 161 -11.86 -12.26 -1.28
C ALA A 161 -10.96 -12.62 -2.47
N LEU A 162 -10.22 -13.73 -2.39
CA LEU A 162 -9.40 -14.28 -3.49
C LEU A 162 -10.21 -14.68 -4.74
N GLN A 163 -11.55 -14.76 -4.66
CA GLN A 163 -12.43 -14.98 -5.83
C GLN A 163 -12.82 -13.68 -6.54
N PHE A 164 -12.76 -12.53 -5.84
CA PHE A 164 -13.12 -11.20 -6.35
C PHE A 164 -11.90 -10.35 -6.72
N LEU A 165 -10.74 -10.60 -6.09
CA LEU A 165 -9.47 -10.14 -6.60
C LEU A 165 -9.24 -10.71 -8.02
N PRO A 166 -8.60 -9.97 -8.94
CA PRO A 166 -8.19 -10.52 -10.23
C PRO A 166 -7.29 -11.73 -9.97
N LYS A 167 -7.72 -12.93 -10.41
CA LYS A 167 -6.99 -14.17 -10.16
C LYS A 167 -5.51 -13.98 -10.49
N PRO A 168 -4.59 -14.14 -9.52
CA PRO A 168 -3.16 -14.05 -9.79
C PRO A 168 -2.81 -15.04 -10.91
N GLN A 169 -2.28 -14.53 -12.03
CA GLN A 169 -1.87 -15.40 -13.14
C GLN A 169 -0.64 -16.25 -12.75
N HIS A 170 0.07 -15.85 -11.69
CA HIS A 170 1.12 -16.61 -11.01
C HIS A 170 0.96 -16.50 -9.48
N GLN A 171 1.57 -17.43 -8.76
CA GLN A 171 1.34 -17.71 -7.33
C GLN A 171 1.88 -16.64 -6.37
N ASP A 172 1.40 -16.66 -5.13
CA ASP A 172 1.79 -15.74 -4.07
C ASP A 172 3.29 -15.82 -3.71
N PRO A 173 3.97 -14.68 -3.45
CA PRO A 173 5.38 -14.66 -3.07
C PRO A 173 5.58 -15.10 -1.62
N ILE A 174 5.94 -16.36 -1.41
CA ILE A 174 6.23 -16.91 -0.07
C ILE A 174 7.65 -16.53 0.37
N GLY A 175 7.74 -15.77 1.47
CA GLY A 175 8.95 -15.66 2.28
C GLY A 175 9.80 -14.39 2.04
N SER A 176 9.82 -13.51 3.04
CA SER A 176 10.81 -12.42 3.12
C SER A 176 12.20 -13.00 3.34
N SER A 177 13.04 -13.01 2.30
CA SER A 177 14.48 -13.22 2.43
C SER A 177 15.17 -11.89 2.67
N THR A 178 16.08 -11.84 3.66
CA THR A 178 16.81 -10.63 4.05
C THR A 178 17.98 -10.34 3.09
N ASN A 179 17.67 -10.12 1.82
CA ASN A 179 18.59 -9.51 0.86
C ASN A 179 18.77 -8.03 1.20
N SER A 180 19.87 -7.41 0.79
CA SER A 180 19.95 -5.94 0.86
C SER A 180 18.97 -5.31 -0.14
N SER A 181 18.40 -4.15 0.21
CA SER A 181 17.44 -3.45 -0.66
C SER A 181 18.03 -3.11 -2.03
N THR A 182 19.34 -2.85 -2.09
CA THR A 182 20.09 -2.62 -3.32
C THR A 182 20.06 -3.81 -4.27
N GLU A 183 20.34 -5.03 -3.79
CA GLU A 183 20.36 -6.25 -4.62
C GLU A 183 18.98 -6.57 -5.22
N VAL A 184 17.89 -6.20 -4.52
CA VAL A 184 16.51 -6.35 -5.02
C VAL A 184 16.23 -5.34 -6.14
N ILE A 185 16.63 -4.07 -5.95
CA ILE A 185 16.44 -3.00 -6.94
C ILE A 185 17.26 -3.27 -8.21
N GLU A 186 18.53 -3.68 -8.08
CA GLU A 186 19.38 -4.01 -9.22
C GLU A 186 18.82 -5.18 -10.04
N ARG A 187 18.36 -6.26 -9.38
CA ARG A 187 17.76 -7.41 -10.05
C ARG A 187 16.44 -7.06 -10.76
N TRP A 188 15.59 -6.26 -10.09
CA TRP A 188 14.34 -5.76 -10.67
C TRP A 188 14.58 -4.83 -11.87
N ALA A 189 15.55 -3.93 -11.78
CA ALA A 189 15.97 -3.07 -12.89
C ALA A 189 16.48 -3.90 -14.07
N GLN A 190 17.34 -4.90 -13.82
CA GLN A 190 17.87 -5.78 -14.87
C GLN A 190 16.78 -6.54 -15.61
N THR A 191 15.81 -7.14 -14.91
CA THR A 191 14.69 -7.83 -15.58
C THR A 191 13.75 -6.84 -16.30
N ALA A 192 13.60 -5.60 -15.81
CA ALA A 192 12.83 -4.57 -16.49
C ALA A 192 13.50 -4.11 -17.79
N VAL A 193 14.85 -4.01 -17.83
CA VAL A 193 15.63 -3.84 -19.09
C VAL A 193 15.25 -4.93 -20.08
N ASP A 194 15.36 -6.19 -19.65
CA ASP A 194 15.15 -7.33 -20.53
C ASP A 194 13.72 -7.35 -21.10
N GLN A 195 12.70 -7.04 -20.30
CA GLN A 195 11.31 -6.98 -20.79
C GLN A 195 11.04 -5.79 -21.70
N TYR A 196 11.53 -4.60 -21.36
CA TYR A 196 11.33 -3.42 -22.21
C TYR A 196 11.92 -3.61 -23.61
N PHE A 197 13.16 -4.12 -23.71
CA PHE A 197 13.83 -4.34 -25.00
C PHE A 197 13.37 -5.62 -25.74
N GLN A 198 12.71 -6.57 -25.08
CA GLN A 198 12.06 -7.72 -25.74
C GLN A 198 10.70 -7.35 -26.33
N SER A 199 9.91 -6.53 -25.62
CA SER A 199 8.53 -6.21 -25.99
C SER A 199 8.37 -4.97 -26.87
N ASN A 200 9.43 -4.16 -27.07
CA ASN A 200 9.35 -2.91 -27.84
C ASN A 200 10.34 -2.88 -29.02
N ALA A 201 9.91 -2.23 -30.11
CA ALA A 201 10.81 -1.87 -31.21
C ALA A 201 11.72 -0.70 -30.79
N PRO A 202 13.01 -0.67 -31.21
CA PRO A 202 13.95 0.37 -30.79
C PRO A 202 13.51 1.79 -31.18
N ASP A 203 13.50 2.71 -30.21
CA ASP A 203 13.31 4.14 -30.40
C ASP A 203 14.32 4.88 -29.52
N ALA A 204 15.35 5.45 -30.13
CA ALA A 204 16.46 6.09 -29.43
C ALA A 204 16.07 7.27 -28.50
N THR A 205 14.83 7.76 -28.57
CA THR A 205 14.30 8.73 -27.59
C THR A 205 13.72 8.00 -26.37
N ASN A 206 12.89 6.98 -26.60
CA ASN A 206 12.26 6.19 -25.54
C ASN A 206 13.31 5.40 -24.76
N ASP A 207 14.22 4.74 -25.47
CA ASP A 207 15.27 3.90 -24.91
C ASP A 207 16.23 4.73 -24.03
N ALA A 208 16.51 5.97 -24.44
CA ALA A 208 17.29 6.93 -23.65
C ALA A 208 16.55 7.38 -22.38
N VAL A 209 15.25 7.70 -22.47
CA VAL A 209 14.44 8.06 -21.29
C VAL A 209 14.31 6.88 -20.32
N PHE A 210 14.04 5.68 -20.84
CA PHE A 210 13.94 4.45 -20.06
C PHE A 210 15.26 4.12 -19.36
N THR A 211 16.40 4.26 -20.05
CA THR A 211 17.73 4.14 -19.46
C THR A 211 17.99 5.18 -18.36
N ILE A 212 17.61 6.45 -18.58
CA ILE A 212 17.70 7.51 -17.55
C ILE A 212 16.85 7.15 -16.33
N PHE A 213 15.64 6.63 -16.52
CA PHE A 213 14.75 6.23 -15.43
C PHE A 213 15.31 5.05 -14.61
N LEU A 214 15.87 4.03 -15.26
CA LEU A 214 16.51 2.91 -14.55
C LEU A 214 17.78 3.33 -13.81
N LEU A 215 18.61 4.17 -14.42
CA LEU A 215 19.76 4.78 -13.74
C LEU A 215 19.31 5.57 -12.51
N HIS A 216 18.16 6.26 -12.59
CA HIS A 216 17.57 6.99 -11.49
C HIS A 216 17.13 6.07 -10.34
N LEU A 217 16.52 4.92 -10.64
CA LEU A 217 16.16 3.89 -9.65
C LEU A 217 17.38 3.26 -8.97
N VAL A 218 18.47 3.03 -9.72
CA VAL A 218 19.72 2.47 -9.17
C VAL A 218 20.50 3.49 -8.33
N VAL A 219 20.49 4.78 -8.71
CA VAL A 219 21.12 5.86 -7.94
C VAL A 219 20.32 6.22 -6.68
N LEU A 220 18.99 6.01 -6.70
CA LEU A 220 18.06 6.39 -5.64
C LEU A 220 18.53 6.03 -4.21
N PRO A 221 18.91 4.77 -3.90
CA PRO A 221 19.29 4.36 -2.54
C PRO A 221 20.50 5.12 -1.99
N TYR A 222 21.39 5.59 -2.85
CA TYR A 222 22.64 6.28 -2.48
C TYR A 222 22.46 7.78 -2.22
N LEU A 223 21.33 8.37 -2.62
CA LEU A 223 20.97 9.75 -2.30
C LEU A 223 20.36 9.83 -0.90
N SER A 224 20.70 10.86 -0.11
CA SER A 224 20.02 11.08 1.17
C SER A 224 18.56 11.44 0.96
N ILE A 225 17.72 11.24 1.98
CA ILE A 225 16.33 11.67 1.96
C ILE A 225 16.23 13.16 1.60
N SER A 226 17.11 14.03 2.08
CA SER A 226 17.08 15.46 1.70
C SER A 226 17.36 15.70 0.20
N ASP A 227 18.28 14.94 -0.39
CA ASP A 227 18.72 15.13 -1.78
C ASP A 227 17.70 14.59 -2.81
N ARG A 228 16.80 13.70 -2.39
CA ARG A 228 15.67 13.20 -3.19
C ARG A 228 14.54 14.23 -3.33
N SER A 229 14.51 15.27 -2.50
CA SER A 229 13.46 16.30 -2.56
C SER A 229 13.60 17.17 -3.83
N GLN A 230 12.61 17.10 -4.72
CA GLN A 230 12.64 17.81 -6.00
C GLN A 230 11.50 18.82 -6.14
N LYS A 231 11.87 20.06 -6.48
CA LYS A 231 10.92 21.09 -6.92
C LYS A 231 10.21 20.63 -8.21
N PRO A 232 8.94 20.98 -8.44
CA PRO A 232 8.25 20.70 -9.71
C PRO A 232 9.06 21.21 -10.91
N VAL A 233 9.18 20.36 -11.94
CA VAL A 233 9.96 20.66 -13.16
C VAL A 233 9.01 20.78 -14.34
N THR A 234 8.81 22.00 -14.83
CA THR A 234 8.00 22.25 -16.03
C THR A 234 8.67 21.62 -17.24
N LEU A 235 8.07 20.56 -17.78
CA LEU A 235 8.55 19.89 -19.00
C LEU A 235 8.08 20.62 -20.25
N HIS A 236 8.79 20.40 -21.36
CA HIS A 236 8.35 20.89 -22.66
C HIS A 236 7.17 20.04 -23.18
N PRO A 237 6.04 20.61 -23.66
CA PRO A 237 4.80 19.86 -23.94
C PRO A 237 4.93 18.69 -24.93
N LYS A 238 5.88 18.74 -25.88
CA LYS A 238 6.16 17.59 -26.77
C LYS A 238 6.81 16.41 -26.04
N LEU A 239 7.66 16.69 -25.06
CA LEU A 239 8.28 15.67 -24.21
C LEU A 239 7.23 15.10 -23.26
N GLU A 240 6.48 15.95 -22.57
CA GLU A 240 5.35 15.57 -21.69
C GLU A 240 4.37 14.63 -22.42
N SER A 241 3.94 14.98 -23.64
CA SER A 241 3.03 14.16 -24.44
C SER A 241 3.64 12.80 -24.85
N LYS A 242 4.92 12.75 -25.25
CA LYS A 242 5.57 11.48 -25.58
C LYS A 242 5.82 10.62 -24.33
N LEU A 243 6.18 11.22 -23.20
CA LEU A 243 6.29 10.50 -21.94
C LEU A 243 4.95 9.91 -21.51
N ARG A 244 3.86 10.70 -21.52
CA ARG A 244 2.53 10.27 -21.07
C ARG A 244 1.88 9.21 -21.95
N ASN A 245 2.03 9.31 -23.26
CA ASN A 245 1.27 8.49 -24.22
C ASN A 245 2.06 7.34 -24.85
N ASP A 246 3.39 7.29 -24.66
CA ASP A 246 4.28 6.29 -25.28
C ASP A 246 5.22 5.68 -24.23
N VAL A 247 6.01 6.49 -23.50
CA VAL A 247 7.05 5.95 -22.60
C VAL A 247 6.51 5.39 -21.29
N ILE A 248 5.68 6.13 -20.53
CA ILE A 248 5.18 5.68 -19.21
C ILE A 248 4.46 4.33 -19.31
N PRO A 249 3.52 4.08 -20.25
CA PRO A 249 2.82 2.79 -20.30
C PRO A 249 3.79 1.61 -20.44
N LYS A 250 4.64 1.64 -21.48
CA LYS A 250 5.66 0.62 -21.75
C LYS A 250 6.64 0.41 -20.58
N LEU A 251 6.99 1.49 -19.89
CA LEU A 251 7.87 1.49 -18.73
C LEU A 251 7.18 0.85 -17.51
N LEU A 252 5.92 1.20 -17.22
CA LEU A 252 5.15 0.58 -16.15
C LEU A 252 4.85 -0.89 -16.43
N ASP A 253 4.50 -1.24 -17.67
CA ASP A 253 4.26 -2.63 -18.09
C ASP A 253 5.52 -3.49 -17.85
N ALA A 254 6.69 -3.05 -18.33
CA ALA A 254 7.95 -3.76 -18.13
C ALA A 254 8.39 -3.86 -16.66
N LEU A 255 8.14 -2.82 -15.84
CA LEU A 255 8.43 -2.84 -14.40
C LEU A 255 7.47 -3.76 -13.63
N ASN A 256 6.20 -3.80 -14.02
CA ASN A 256 5.18 -4.67 -13.45
C ASN A 256 5.46 -6.15 -13.77
N GLU A 257 5.75 -6.46 -15.03
CA GLU A 257 6.21 -7.80 -15.42
C GLU A 257 7.50 -8.20 -14.70
N SER A 258 8.43 -7.27 -14.48
CA SER A 258 9.66 -7.51 -13.73
C SER A 258 9.41 -7.81 -12.25
N LEU A 259 8.46 -7.11 -11.60
CA LEU A 259 7.99 -7.40 -10.23
C LEU A 259 7.42 -8.82 -10.15
N MET A 260 6.51 -9.17 -11.07
CA MET A 260 5.90 -10.50 -11.13
C MET A 260 6.92 -11.62 -11.41
N LYS A 261 7.99 -11.35 -12.18
CA LYS A 261 9.04 -12.33 -12.48
C LYS A 261 10.06 -12.49 -11.33
N ASN A 262 10.46 -11.40 -10.68
CA ASN A 262 11.45 -11.46 -9.59
C ASN A 262 10.88 -11.97 -8.26
N GLY A 263 9.58 -11.79 -8.00
CA GLY A 263 8.91 -12.42 -6.85
C GLY A 263 8.87 -13.96 -6.92
N VAL A 264 9.09 -14.55 -8.10
CA VAL A 264 9.04 -16.01 -8.33
C VAL A 264 10.42 -16.67 -8.29
N MET A 265 11.51 -15.95 -8.60
CA MET A 265 12.86 -16.55 -8.73
C MET A 265 13.65 -16.71 -7.41
N THR A 266 13.18 -16.16 -6.29
CA THR A 266 13.92 -16.25 -5.01
C THR A 266 13.74 -17.58 -4.25
N SER A 267 12.99 -18.55 -4.80
CA SER A 267 12.77 -19.86 -4.20
C SER A 267 13.11 -21.01 -5.15
N SER A 268 14.38 -21.40 -5.17
CA SER A 268 14.84 -22.74 -5.57
C SER A 268 16.04 -23.13 -4.69
N PRO A 269 16.15 -24.39 -4.23
CA PRO A 269 17.28 -24.88 -3.44
C PRO A 269 18.53 -25.16 -4.30
#